data_AF-A0A942QGV4-F1
#
_entry.id   AF-A0A942QGV4-F1
#
_cell.length_a   1.000
_cell.length_b   1.000
_cell.length_c   1.000
_cell.angle_alpha   90.00
_cell.angle_beta   90.00
_cell.angle_gamma   90.00
#
_symmetry.space_group_name_H-M   'P 1'
#
loop_
_entity.id
_entity.type
_entity.pdbx_description
1 polymer ?
#
loop_
_entity_poly.entity_id
_entity_poly.type
_entity_poly.pdbx_seq_one_letter_code
_entity_poly.pdbx_strand_id
1 'polypeptide(L)'
;MKGPNNWFDFAADDIKSGEILLREGMYNMACFHAQQAAEKALKGFLVFTKTSSPRIHNLPELLDECSAMNGKRWKKSATTVYNIGYHFIWCPKYRRKILAGEVAERLKALLLEKASQIQMEIARMEIMPDHVHLFVKATPVNSPHFIAHQLKGYTSRIIRIEFPCIKSRLPSLWTRSYYCESVGHISEKTVRRYIEEQKNR
;
A
#
# COMPACT_ATOMS: atom_id res chain seq x y z
N MET A 1 6.60 22.44 21.59
CA MET A 1 5.68 21.39 21.09
C MET A 1 6.46 20.08 21.04
N LYS A 2 5.94 19.00 21.63
CA LYS A 2 6.63 17.69 21.65
C LYS A 2 6.59 17.08 20.24
N GLY A 3 7.74 16.70 19.68
CA GLY A 3 7.81 16.01 18.39
C GLY A 3 7.26 14.58 18.45
N PRO A 4 6.94 13.95 17.31
CA PRO A 4 6.39 12.58 17.24
C PRO A 4 7.28 11.53 17.90
N ASN A 5 8.61 11.64 17.77
CA ASN A 5 9.56 10.69 18.38
C ASN A 5 9.44 10.63 19.92
N ASN A 6 9.21 11.79 20.56
CA ASN A 6 9.13 11.85 22.02
C ASN A 6 7.97 11.01 22.59
N TRP A 7 6.88 10.81 21.83
CA TRP A 7 5.74 10.01 22.31
C TRP A 7 6.05 8.52 22.39
N PHE A 8 6.82 7.99 21.44
CA PHE A 8 7.23 6.58 21.46
C PHE A 8 8.25 6.31 22.56
N ASP A 9 9.14 7.25 22.83
CA ASP A 9 10.10 7.16 23.95
C ASP A 9 9.35 7.10 25.30
N PHE A 10 8.38 8.00 25.52
CA PHE A 10 7.58 7.96 26.75
C PHE A 10 6.73 6.70 26.87
N ALA A 11 6.21 6.18 25.75
CA ALA A 11 5.49 4.90 25.76
C ALA A 11 6.40 3.73 26.16
N ALA A 12 7.65 3.72 25.70
CA ALA A 12 8.64 2.70 26.05
C ALA A 12 9.03 2.77 27.54
N ASP A 13 9.18 3.98 28.09
CA ASP A 13 9.46 4.17 29.52
C ASP A 13 8.31 3.68 30.41
N ASP A 14 7.07 3.91 30.00
CA ASP A 14 5.88 3.39 30.70
C ASP A 14 5.80 1.85 30.63
N ILE A 15 6.12 1.23 29.49
CA ILE A 15 6.20 -0.24 29.38
C ILE A 15 7.23 -0.78 30.37
N LYS A 16 8.43 -0.21 30.38
CA LYS A 16 9.51 -0.64 31.28
C LYS A 16 9.11 -0.51 32.75
N SER A 17 8.43 0.58 33.10
CA SER A 17 7.89 0.79 34.46
C SER A 17 6.83 -0.26 34.80
N GLY A 18 5.90 -0.54 33.87
CA GLY A 18 4.89 -1.57 34.03
C GLY A 18 5.46 -2.98 34.21
N GLU A 19 6.51 -3.34 33.46
CA GLU A 19 7.19 -4.63 33.58
C GLU A 19 7.86 -4.83 34.94
N ILE A 20 8.51 -3.80 35.48
CA ILE A 20 9.11 -3.84 36.81
C ILE A 20 8.02 -4.04 37.87
N LEU A 21 6.96 -3.22 37.82
CA LEU A 21 5.85 -3.29 38.76
C LEU A 21 5.12 -4.64 38.71
N LEU A 22 5.01 -5.24 37.52
CA LEU A 22 4.43 -6.57 37.34
C LEU A 22 5.26 -7.64 38.06
N ARG A 23 6.60 -7.59 37.95
CA ARG A 23 7.51 -8.52 38.64
C ARG A 23 7.44 -8.39 40.15
N GLU A 24 7.24 -7.18 40.66
CA GLU A 24 7.08 -6.90 42.09
C GLU A 24 5.66 -7.20 42.62
N GLY A 25 4.76 -7.76 41.81
CA GLY A 25 3.38 -8.09 42.22
C GLY A 25 2.47 -6.87 42.39
N MET A 26 2.89 -5.70 41.92
CA MET A 26 2.12 -4.45 42.00
C MET A 26 1.15 -4.32 40.81
N TYR A 27 0.22 -5.26 40.68
CA TYR A 27 -0.61 -5.45 39.49
C TYR A 27 -1.43 -4.21 39.09
N ASN A 28 -2.03 -3.49 40.04
CA ASN A 28 -2.81 -2.29 39.73
C ASN A 28 -1.96 -1.19 39.08
N MET A 29 -0.73 -1.00 39.57
CA MET A 29 0.20 -0.02 39.03
C MET A 29 0.78 -0.49 37.68
N ALA A 30 1.05 -1.78 37.55
CA ALA A 30 1.44 -2.36 36.26
C ALA A 30 0.37 -2.13 35.18
N CYS A 31 -0.91 -2.34 35.51
CA CYS A 31 -2.03 -2.05 34.62
C CYS A 31 -2.13 -0.56 34.25
N PHE A 32 -1.95 0.34 35.22
CA PHE A 32 -1.94 1.78 34.96
C PHE A 32 -0.86 2.18 33.95
N HIS A 33 0.37 1.70 34.13
CA HIS A 33 1.46 2.00 33.21
C HIS A 33 1.28 1.35 31.84
N ALA A 34 0.71 0.14 31.77
CA ALA A 34 0.36 -0.50 30.51
C ALA A 34 -0.68 0.34 29.71
N GLN A 35 -1.71 0.86 30.40
CA GLN A 35 -2.70 1.75 29.80
C GLN A 35 -2.04 3.04 29.28
N GLN A 36 -1.18 3.65 30.08
CA GLN A 36 -0.46 4.87 29.72
C GLN A 36 0.48 4.67 28.53
N ALA A 37 1.20 3.56 28.47
CA ALA A 37 2.03 3.20 27.34
C ALA A 37 1.20 3.08 26.05
N ALA A 38 0.07 2.36 26.10
CA ALA A 38 -0.82 2.22 24.96
C ALA A 38 -1.37 3.58 24.48
N GLU A 39 -1.80 4.45 25.41
CA GLU A 39 -2.30 5.78 25.09
C GLU A 39 -1.23 6.64 24.37
N LYS A 40 -0.01 6.65 24.91
CA LYS A 40 1.11 7.42 24.36
C LYS A 40 1.56 6.89 23.00
N ALA A 41 1.57 5.58 22.80
CA ALA A 41 1.90 4.97 21.51
C ALA A 41 0.86 5.33 20.43
N LEU A 42 -0.44 5.26 20.74
CA LEU A 42 -1.50 5.64 19.81
C LEU A 42 -1.47 7.14 19.48
N LYS A 43 -1.18 8.00 20.47
CA LYS A 43 -0.96 9.44 20.25
C LYS A 43 0.26 9.72 19.40
N GLY A 44 1.37 9.02 19.64
CA GLY A 44 2.57 9.11 18.81
C GLY A 44 2.28 8.75 17.37
N PHE A 45 1.53 7.67 17.15
CA PHE A 45 1.06 7.28 15.81
C PHE A 45 0.18 8.37 15.18
N LEU A 46 -0.81 8.91 15.89
CA LEU A 46 -1.69 9.98 15.39
C LEU A 46 -0.93 11.28 15.08
N VAL A 47 0.07 11.66 15.88
CA VAL A 47 0.93 12.84 15.63
C VAL A 47 1.89 12.59 14.46
N PHE A 48 2.30 11.34 14.24
CA PHE A 48 3.13 10.98 13.09
C PHE A 48 2.33 11.06 11.78
N THR A 49 1.05 10.68 11.81
CA THR A 49 0.19 10.62 10.62
C THR A 49 -0.66 11.87 10.38
N LYS A 50 -0.99 12.64 11.43
CA LYS A 50 -1.71 13.92 11.38
C LYS A 50 -0.83 15.02 11.99
N THR A 51 -0.89 16.23 11.46
CA THR A 51 -0.05 17.37 11.92
C THR A 51 -0.35 17.85 13.35
N SER A 52 -1.42 17.39 14.00
CA SER A 52 -1.84 17.86 15.34
C SER A 52 -2.05 16.73 16.36
N SER A 53 -1.70 17.02 17.61
CA SER A 53 -1.86 16.09 18.74
C SER A 53 -3.33 16.01 19.16
N PRO A 54 -3.93 14.80 19.19
CA PRO A 54 -5.29 14.63 19.66
C PRO A 54 -5.37 14.87 21.18
N ARG A 55 -6.42 15.58 21.62
CA ARG A 55 -6.74 15.80 23.05
C ARG A 55 -7.69 14.71 23.57
N ILE A 56 -7.39 13.47 23.23
CA ILE A 56 -8.18 12.29 23.61
C ILE A 56 -7.41 11.54 24.69
N HIS A 57 -8.06 11.20 25.79
CA HIS A 57 -7.46 10.44 26.91
C HIS A 57 -8.17 9.09 27.13
N ASN A 58 -8.85 8.62 26.08
CA ASN A 58 -9.66 7.41 26.07
C ASN A 58 -9.09 6.45 25.02
N LEU A 59 -8.73 5.23 25.43
CA LEU A 59 -8.13 4.23 24.55
C LEU A 59 -9.05 3.82 23.39
N PRO A 60 -10.32 3.44 23.62
CA PRO A 60 -11.28 3.20 22.55
C PRO A 60 -11.37 4.33 21.51
N GLU A 61 -11.50 5.59 21.96
CA GLU A 61 -11.58 6.73 21.03
C GLU A 61 -10.27 6.95 20.25
N LEU A 62 -9.11 6.79 20.90
CA LEU A 62 -7.81 6.83 20.23
C LEU A 62 -7.68 5.70 19.20
N LEU A 63 -8.17 4.50 19.51
CA LEU A 63 -8.18 3.36 18.60
C LEU A 63 -9.11 3.60 17.42
N ASP A 64 -10.28 4.21 17.63
CA ASP A 64 -11.21 4.57 16.56
C ASP A 64 -10.59 5.62 15.63
N GLU A 65 -9.96 6.66 16.16
CA GLU A 65 -9.21 7.63 15.35
C GLU A 65 -8.05 6.99 14.60
N CYS A 66 -7.29 6.10 15.25
CA CYS A 66 -6.21 5.35 14.63
C CYS A 66 -6.74 4.49 13.47
N SER A 67 -7.88 3.83 13.70
CA SER A 67 -8.53 2.94 12.74
C SER A 67 -9.15 3.70 11.58
N ALA A 68 -9.67 4.90 11.82
CA ALA A 68 -10.21 5.78 10.78
C ALA A 68 -9.13 6.27 9.80
N MET A 69 -7.86 6.31 10.22
CA MET A 69 -6.72 6.62 9.33
C MET A 69 -6.34 5.46 8.41
N ASN A 70 -6.70 4.23 8.79
CA ASN A 70 -6.73 3.13 7.84
C ASN A 70 -7.95 3.35 6.93
N GLY A 71 -7.76 4.08 5.83
CA GLY A 71 -8.78 4.17 4.78
C GLY A 71 -9.33 2.78 4.45
N LYS A 72 -10.62 2.66 4.11
CA LYS A 72 -11.36 1.39 3.98
C LYS A 72 -10.47 0.27 3.42
N ARG A 73 -9.97 -0.57 4.34
CA ARG A 73 -9.01 -1.64 4.04
C ARG A 73 -9.55 -2.61 3.00
N TRP A 74 -10.86 -2.82 3.00
CA TRP A 74 -11.56 -3.75 2.14
C TRP A 74 -12.57 -3.03 1.27
N LYS A 75 -12.62 -3.40 -0.02
CA LYS A 75 -13.71 -3.06 -0.94
C LYS A 75 -14.75 -4.17 -0.89
N LYS A 76 -16.00 -3.83 -1.17
CA LYS A 76 -17.13 -4.77 -1.20
C LYS A 76 -17.83 -4.70 -2.56
N SER A 77 -18.19 -5.84 -3.11
CA SER A 77 -19.20 -6.02 -4.15
C SER A 77 -20.42 -6.71 -3.53
N ALA A 78 -21.46 -6.99 -4.33
CA ALA A 78 -22.66 -7.70 -3.86
C ALA A 78 -22.35 -9.06 -3.21
N THR A 79 -21.29 -9.75 -3.64
CA THR A 79 -20.97 -11.12 -3.24
C THR A 79 -19.55 -11.30 -2.71
N THR A 80 -18.70 -10.26 -2.74
CA THR A 80 -17.28 -10.40 -2.39
C THR A 80 -16.76 -9.23 -1.56
N VAL A 81 -15.98 -9.54 -0.53
CA VAL A 81 -15.16 -8.59 0.22
C VAL A 81 -13.70 -8.83 -0.16
N TYR A 82 -12.98 -7.81 -0.61
CA TYR A 82 -11.64 -7.99 -1.18
C TYR A 82 -10.70 -6.80 -0.94
N ASN A 83 -9.40 -7.08 -0.93
CA ASN A 83 -8.32 -6.09 -0.98
C ASN A 83 -7.17 -6.70 -1.76
N ILE A 84 -7.21 -6.53 -3.08
CA ILE A 84 -6.26 -7.15 -3.99
C ILE A 84 -5.35 -6.05 -4.53
N GLY A 85 -4.07 -6.15 -4.22
CA GLY A 85 -3.03 -5.23 -4.69
C GLY A 85 -1.96 -5.99 -5.47
N TYR A 86 -1.53 -5.44 -6.60
CA TYR A 86 -0.42 -5.97 -7.38
C TYR A 86 0.62 -4.89 -7.67
N HIS A 87 1.89 -5.25 -7.59
CA HIS A 87 3.00 -4.47 -8.09
C HIS A 87 3.44 -5.03 -9.44
N PHE A 88 3.30 -4.24 -10.49
CA PHE A 88 3.75 -4.57 -11.83
C PHE A 88 5.01 -3.81 -12.19
N ILE A 89 5.92 -4.49 -12.89
CA ILE A 89 7.06 -3.85 -13.56
C ILE A 89 7.17 -4.39 -14.99
N TRP A 90 7.39 -3.51 -15.96
CA TRP A 90 7.78 -3.93 -17.31
C TRP A 90 8.66 -2.89 -17.98
N CYS A 91 9.37 -3.30 -19.03
CA CYS A 91 10.34 -2.47 -19.73
C CYS A 91 9.95 -2.29 -21.21
N PRO A 92 10.34 -1.18 -21.86
CA PRO A 92 10.38 -1.08 -23.30
C PRO A 92 11.24 -2.20 -23.91
N LYS A 93 10.98 -2.53 -25.17
CA LYS A 93 11.75 -3.52 -25.91
C LYS A 93 13.23 -3.11 -25.95
N TYR A 94 14.11 -4.06 -25.66
CA TYR A 94 15.56 -3.85 -25.50
C TYR A 94 15.93 -2.84 -24.39
N ARG A 95 15.01 -2.55 -23.47
CA ARG A 95 15.21 -1.62 -22.34
C ARG A 95 15.69 -0.24 -22.80
N ARG A 96 15.19 0.21 -23.96
CA ARG A 96 15.52 1.53 -24.51
C ARG A 96 14.96 2.63 -23.60
N LYS A 97 15.77 3.68 -23.38
CA LYS A 97 15.41 4.87 -22.58
C LYS A 97 14.50 5.82 -23.37
N ILE A 98 13.28 5.38 -23.67
CA ILE A 98 12.32 6.13 -24.50
C ILE A 98 11.15 6.71 -23.70
N LEU A 99 11.01 6.36 -22.42
CA LEU A 99 9.94 6.82 -21.56
C LEU A 99 10.36 8.12 -20.86
N ALA A 100 10.57 9.18 -21.64
CA ALA A 100 10.97 10.48 -21.13
C ALA A 100 10.17 11.60 -21.80
N GLY A 101 10.09 12.76 -21.14
CA GLY A 101 9.38 13.94 -21.64
C GLY A 101 7.93 13.62 -22.00
N GLU A 102 7.49 14.07 -23.18
CA GLU A 102 6.11 13.92 -23.66
C GLU A 102 5.64 12.47 -23.71
N VAL A 103 6.52 11.51 -24.03
CA VAL A 103 6.17 10.09 -24.10
C VAL A 103 5.78 9.56 -22.71
N ALA A 104 6.52 9.97 -21.67
CA ALA A 104 6.23 9.57 -20.30
C ALA A 104 4.91 10.16 -19.81
N GLU A 105 4.68 11.46 -20.04
CA GLU A 105 3.44 12.12 -19.64
C GLU A 105 2.23 11.53 -20.38
N ARG A 106 2.36 11.26 -21.67
CA ARG A 106 1.31 10.61 -22.43
C ARG A 106 1.03 9.20 -21.95
N LEU A 107 2.07 8.43 -21.64
CA LEU A 107 1.94 7.09 -21.06
C LEU A 107 1.17 7.10 -19.74
N LYS A 108 1.46 8.05 -18.83
CA LYS A 108 0.71 8.20 -17.57
C LYS A 108 -0.78 8.38 -17.83
N ALA A 109 -1.14 9.30 -18.73
CA ALA A 109 -2.54 9.57 -19.07
C ALA A 109 -3.25 8.31 -19.62
N LEU A 110 -2.60 7.58 -20.53
CA LEU A 110 -3.16 6.36 -21.13
C LEU A 110 -3.33 5.22 -20.11
N LEU A 111 -2.41 5.10 -19.16
CA LEU A 111 -2.50 4.09 -18.09
C LEU A 111 -3.68 4.38 -17.16
N LEU A 112 -3.87 5.64 -16.76
CA LEU A 112 -5.00 6.05 -15.93
C LEU A 112 -6.33 5.87 -16.67
N GLU A 113 -6.39 6.25 -17.94
CA GLU A 113 -7.57 6.06 -18.78
C GLU A 113 -7.94 4.57 -18.89
N LYS A 114 -6.98 3.72 -19.22
CA LYS A 114 -7.24 2.28 -19.35
C LYS A 114 -7.62 1.65 -18.00
N ALA A 115 -6.98 2.07 -16.91
CA ALA A 115 -7.33 1.60 -15.57
C ALA A 115 -8.79 1.91 -15.24
N SER A 116 -9.25 3.13 -15.52
CA SER A 116 -10.66 3.51 -15.33
C SER A 116 -11.60 2.64 -16.18
N GLN A 117 -11.24 2.36 -17.44
CA GLN A 117 -12.06 1.53 -18.33
C GLN A 117 -12.21 0.08 -17.83
N ILE A 118 -11.18 -0.49 -17.21
CA ILE A 118 -11.23 -1.85 -16.64
C ILE A 118 -11.63 -1.85 -15.15
N GLN A 119 -12.17 -0.74 -14.64
CA GLN A 119 -12.61 -0.58 -13.25
C GLN A 119 -11.53 -0.91 -12.21
N MET A 120 -10.30 -0.50 -12.50
CA MET A 120 -9.13 -0.68 -11.65
C MET A 120 -8.59 0.68 -11.22
N GLU A 121 -7.98 0.73 -10.04
CA GLU A 121 -7.34 1.92 -9.52
C GLU A 121 -5.81 1.76 -9.56
N ILE A 122 -5.10 2.77 -10.06
CA ILE A 122 -3.63 2.85 -9.96
C ILE A 122 -3.33 3.67 -8.71
N ALA A 123 -2.91 3.00 -7.63
CA ALA A 123 -2.63 3.64 -6.35
C ALA A 123 -1.30 4.40 -6.35
N ARG A 124 -0.27 3.88 -7.05
CA ARG A 124 0.98 4.60 -7.33
C ARG A 124 1.53 4.21 -8.70
N MET A 125 2.21 5.15 -9.34
CA MET A 125 2.81 4.98 -10.65
C MET A 125 4.12 5.74 -10.72
N GLU A 126 5.20 5.04 -11.07
CA GLU A 126 6.52 5.63 -11.31
C GLU A 126 6.99 5.19 -12.69
N ILE A 127 7.44 6.15 -13.51
CA ILE A 127 7.93 5.91 -14.86
C ILE A 127 9.37 6.35 -14.92
N MET A 128 10.26 5.37 -15.09
CA MET A 128 11.67 5.57 -15.34
C MET A 128 11.92 5.53 -16.85
N PRO A 129 13.01 6.12 -17.36
CA PRO A 129 13.27 6.18 -18.80
C PRO A 129 13.20 4.83 -19.51
N ASP A 130 13.56 3.74 -18.84
CA ASP A 130 13.67 2.38 -19.37
C ASP A 130 12.70 1.36 -18.75
N HIS A 131 11.80 1.75 -17.83
CA HIS A 131 10.83 0.83 -17.22
C HIS A 131 9.71 1.55 -16.47
N VAL A 132 8.61 0.85 -16.23
CA VAL A 132 7.42 1.36 -15.52
C VAL A 132 7.18 0.53 -14.26
N HIS A 133 6.89 1.18 -13.14
CA HIS A 133 6.39 0.58 -11.91
C HIS A 133 4.95 1.01 -11.68
N LEU A 134 4.04 0.05 -11.49
CA LEU A 134 2.66 0.32 -11.10
C LEU A 134 2.30 -0.45 -9.84
N PHE A 135 1.74 0.26 -8.87
CA PHE A 135 0.99 -0.35 -7.79
C PHE A 135 -0.50 -0.17 -8.06
N VAL A 136 -1.20 -1.28 -8.30
CA VAL A 136 -2.62 -1.26 -8.69
C VAL A 136 -3.49 -1.95 -7.65
N LYS A 137 -4.70 -1.43 -7.47
CA LYS A 137 -5.78 -2.05 -6.71
C LYS A 137 -6.78 -2.66 -7.69
N ALA A 138 -6.78 -4.00 -7.74
CA ALA A 138 -7.55 -4.78 -8.69
C ALA A 138 -8.89 -5.25 -8.11
N THR A 139 -9.83 -5.56 -9.01
CA THR A 139 -11.05 -6.30 -8.67
C THR A 139 -10.77 -7.81 -8.67
N PRO A 140 -11.59 -8.64 -8.00
CA PRO A 140 -11.41 -10.09 -8.00
C PRO A 140 -11.56 -10.75 -9.38
N VAL A 141 -12.20 -10.06 -10.33
CA VAL A 141 -12.47 -10.55 -11.68
C VAL A 141 -11.25 -10.38 -12.59
N ASN A 142 -10.45 -9.33 -12.36
CA ASN A 142 -9.32 -8.99 -13.20
C ASN A 142 -8.07 -9.77 -12.79
N SER A 143 -7.70 -10.79 -13.57
CA SER A 143 -6.47 -11.54 -13.33
C SER A 143 -5.22 -10.69 -13.61
N PRO A 144 -4.07 -10.97 -12.95
CA PRO A 144 -2.84 -10.21 -13.19
C PRO A 144 -2.42 -10.19 -14.67
N HIS A 145 -2.56 -11.32 -15.34
CA HIS A 145 -2.26 -11.45 -16.76
C HIS A 145 -3.17 -10.58 -17.62
N PHE A 146 -4.47 -10.55 -17.33
CA PHE A 146 -5.42 -9.68 -18.03
C PHE A 146 -5.03 -8.20 -17.86
N ILE A 147 -4.73 -7.76 -16.64
CA ILE A 147 -4.33 -6.38 -16.35
C ILE A 147 -3.08 -6.00 -17.14
N ALA A 148 -2.01 -6.79 -17.05
CA ALA A 148 -0.75 -6.53 -17.76
C ALA A 148 -0.97 -6.48 -19.28
N HIS A 149 -1.78 -7.39 -19.82
CA HIS A 149 -2.10 -7.44 -21.24
C HIS A 149 -2.86 -6.18 -21.69
N GLN A 150 -3.89 -5.76 -20.95
CA GLN A 150 -4.70 -4.58 -21.28
C GLN A 150 -3.85 -3.29 -21.23
N LEU A 151 -3.08 -3.09 -20.16
CA LEU A 151 -2.25 -1.90 -20.01
C LEU A 151 -1.16 -1.83 -21.08
N LYS A 152 -0.38 -2.91 -21.26
CA LYS A 152 0.74 -2.93 -22.22
C LYS A 152 0.23 -2.87 -23.66
N GLY A 153 -0.81 -3.61 -24.00
CA GLY A 153 -1.37 -3.63 -25.36
C GLY A 153 -1.92 -2.28 -25.78
N TYR A 154 -2.76 -1.67 -24.92
CA TYR A 154 -3.37 -0.37 -25.18
C TYR A 154 -2.33 0.74 -25.36
N THR A 155 -1.43 0.86 -24.38
CA THR A 155 -0.37 1.88 -24.42
C THR A 155 0.58 1.68 -25.59
N SER A 156 0.96 0.44 -25.91
CA SER A 156 1.81 0.15 -27.07
C SER A 156 1.16 0.56 -28.38
N ARG A 157 -0.16 0.40 -28.53
CA ARG A 157 -0.85 0.78 -29.76
C ARG A 157 -0.84 2.29 -29.92
N ILE A 158 -1.29 3.02 -28.91
CA ILE A 158 -1.50 4.47 -29.01
C ILE A 158 -0.17 5.22 -29.10
N ILE A 159 0.80 4.90 -28.24
CA ILE A 159 2.12 5.57 -28.25
C ILE A 159 2.82 5.37 -29.60
N ARG A 160 2.68 4.21 -30.25
CA ARG A 160 3.31 3.98 -31.56
C ARG A 160 2.60 4.67 -32.72
N ILE A 161 1.35 5.09 -32.53
CA ILE A 161 0.59 5.92 -33.49
C ILE A 161 0.98 7.39 -33.29
N GLU A 162 0.96 7.87 -32.05
CA GLU A 162 1.24 9.27 -31.69
C GLU A 162 2.73 9.64 -31.83
N PHE A 163 3.64 8.69 -31.61
CA PHE A 163 5.10 8.89 -31.72
C PHE A 163 5.71 7.95 -32.78
N PRO A 164 5.58 8.27 -34.09
CA PRO A 164 6.12 7.44 -35.17
C PRO A 164 7.62 7.15 -35.08
N CYS A 165 8.39 8.05 -34.46
CA CYS A 165 9.83 7.88 -34.21
C CYS A 165 10.16 6.65 -33.33
N ILE A 166 9.23 6.23 -32.47
CA ILE A 166 9.37 5.01 -31.65
C ILE A 166 9.06 3.78 -32.50
N LYS A 167 8.05 3.86 -33.37
CA LYS A 167 7.62 2.75 -34.24
C LYS A 167 8.72 2.34 -35.21
N SER A 168 9.47 3.30 -35.77
CA SER A 168 10.58 3.02 -36.69
C SER A 168 11.79 2.37 -35.99
N ARG A 169 12.00 2.64 -34.70
CA ARG A 169 13.16 2.16 -33.93
C ARG A 169 12.93 0.83 -33.22
N LEU A 170 11.68 0.45 -32.98
CA LEU A 170 11.33 -0.72 -32.18
C LEU A 170 10.27 -1.59 -32.86
N PRO A 171 10.44 -2.93 -32.90
CA PRO A 171 9.43 -3.83 -33.47
C PRO A 171 8.16 -3.90 -32.59
N SER A 172 8.31 -3.74 -31.27
CA SER A 172 7.24 -3.63 -30.27
C SER A 172 7.63 -2.56 -29.24
N LEU A 173 6.66 -1.86 -28.63
CA LEU A 173 6.99 -0.89 -27.59
C LEU A 173 7.55 -1.60 -26.35
N TRP A 174 6.86 -2.65 -25.91
CA TRP A 174 7.19 -3.39 -24.68
C TRP A 174 7.88 -4.72 -24.96
N THR A 175 8.57 -5.25 -23.94
CA THR A 175 8.94 -6.67 -23.87
C THR A 175 7.69 -7.55 -23.72
N ARG A 176 7.78 -8.84 -24.04
CA ARG A 176 6.70 -9.81 -23.76
C ARG A 176 6.52 -10.01 -22.25
N SER A 177 7.64 -10.17 -21.54
CA SER A 177 7.68 -10.36 -20.09
C SER A 177 7.21 -9.13 -19.31
N TYR A 178 6.75 -9.38 -18.09
CA TYR A 178 6.50 -8.40 -17.04
C TYR A 178 6.72 -9.10 -15.69
N TYR A 179 7.05 -8.33 -14.68
CA TYR A 179 7.07 -8.77 -13.29
C TYR A 179 5.72 -8.43 -12.65
N CYS A 180 5.26 -9.30 -11.76
CA CYS A 180 4.04 -9.14 -10.99
C CYS A 180 4.23 -9.76 -9.61
N GLU A 181 3.97 -9.00 -8.56
CA GLU A 181 3.95 -9.46 -7.17
C GLU A 181 2.67 -8.99 -6.49
N SER A 182 2.08 -9.85 -5.66
CA SER A 182 0.96 -9.48 -4.81
C SER A 182 1.43 -8.66 -3.62
N VAL A 183 0.82 -7.51 -3.39
CA VAL A 183 1.12 -6.63 -2.24
C VAL A 183 0.02 -6.77 -1.21
N GLY A 184 0.33 -7.46 -0.10
CA GLY A 184 -0.57 -7.67 1.03
C GLY A 184 -0.17 -6.86 2.27
N HIS A 185 -1.16 -6.42 3.04
CA HIS A 185 -0.93 -5.80 4.36
C HIS A 185 -0.60 -6.86 5.45
N ILE A 186 -0.90 -8.14 5.19
CA ILE A 186 -0.65 -9.24 6.12
C ILE A 186 0.49 -10.08 5.57
N SER A 187 1.47 -10.41 6.41
CA SER A 187 2.51 -11.37 6.04
C SER A 187 1.92 -12.75 5.77
N GLU A 188 2.48 -13.48 4.82
CA GLU A 188 2.07 -14.86 4.49
C GLU A 188 2.00 -15.74 5.76
N LYS A 189 2.99 -15.60 6.65
CA LYS A 189 3.05 -16.30 7.94
C LYS A 189 1.81 -16.09 8.80
N THR A 190 1.28 -14.87 8.82
CA THR A 190 0.09 -14.52 9.63
C THR A 190 -1.18 -15.09 9.02
N VAL A 191 -1.31 -15.11 7.69
CA VAL A 191 -2.45 -15.76 7.01
C VAL A 191 -2.42 -17.27 7.26
N ARG A 192 -1.24 -17.89 7.19
CA ARG A 192 -1.06 -19.32 7.42
C ARG A 192 -1.49 -19.73 8.84
N ARG A 193 -0.99 -19.01 9.85
CA ARG A 193 -1.36 -19.24 11.25
C ARG A 193 -2.88 -19.08 11.47
N TYR A 194 -3.49 -18.05 10.90
CA TYR A 194 -4.95 -17.86 10.98
C TYR A 194 -5.72 -19.05 10.40
N ILE A 195 -5.29 -19.61 9.27
CA ILE A 195 -5.94 -20.78 8.66
C ILE A 195 -5.76 -22.04 9.53
N GLU A 196 -4.59 -22.23 10.13
CA GLU A 196 -4.30 -23.35 11.04
C GLU A 196 -5.16 -23.29 12.31
N GLU A 197 -5.29 -22.10 12.90
CA GLU A 197 -6.13 -21.87 14.07
C GLU A 197 -7.64 -22.06 13.77
N GLN A 198 -8.09 -21.73 12.56
CA GLN A 198 -9.48 -21.93 12.13
C GLN A 198 -9.87 -23.40 11.96
N LYS A 199 -8.91 -24.31 11.69
CA LYS A 199 -9.19 -25.76 11.64
C LYS A 199 -9.39 -26.39 13.01
N ASN A 200 -8.92 -25.71 14.06
CA ASN A 200 -8.99 -26.18 15.45
C ASN A 200 -10.19 -25.57 16.21
N ARG A 201 -11.11 -24.93 15.50
CA ARG A 201 -12.43 -24.48 15.98
C ARG A 201 -13.51 -25.35 15.39
#